data_AF-A0A4Q2YU72-F1
#
_entry.id   AF-A0A4Q2YU72-F1
#
_cell.length_a   1.000
_cell.length_b   1.000
_cell.length_c   1.000
_cell.angle_alpha   90.00
_cell.angle_beta   90.00
_cell.angle_gamma   90.00
#
_symmetry.space_group_name_H-M   'P 1'
#
loop_
_entity.id
_entity.type
_entity.pdbx_description
1 polymer ?
#
loop_
_entity_poly.entity_id
_entity_poly.type
_entity_poly.pdbx_seq_one_letter_code
_entity_poly.pdbx_strand_id
1 'polypeptide(L)'
;MVGARDGGASTGTVNHTSGTLDIVGGQLWLGQNANDANGKSAGTYNLNGGILNVNDWIGIGREGGNGTLKVSGGTLTKNGAAGTHMVVGQGNSTNTGLLEITGGLVDLKVGQLWVGENSAGTATLSGTGQLNVNAIQIARDATTYPGLLQLNGGTLRTGRIFGGVGVANAEFNGTTIIATANQTAFIEGLDSADIKANGFTIDTNGFSVAVGTADNFGQVLTGTGGITKLGAGTLTLNSPNTYAGATTVSAGKLAVSASSLATGAVTVANGATFGVNVAALGQKTQPSALTLGSSNLDIDVGATGNTIEAPLDIAGTLTLNGTAASTLINVSGTNWFLGQFPLIGYDTLAGTGGYPSIKLGTLPVGMTATLVHNTANKTIDLNVTRLNAPTWTGLLSDQWNTTENNWRDEIGGNETNYANGDSVSFRDDPFALDIQIPANVTPGAYVLFANEVSNYSLAGAGKITGTTRLIKQLAGSVTLNTAIHDFTGGVRLEGGSTVIGALSNGGLASPIGAASADPANL
;
A
#
# COMPACT_ATOMS: atom_id res chain seq x y z
N MET A 1 -25.50 -17.60 31.35
CA MET A 1 -24.22 -18.29 31.57
C MET A 1 -24.40 -19.78 31.28
N VAL A 2 -23.36 -20.46 30.76
CA VAL A 2 -23.37 -21.91 30.52
C VAL A 2 -22.15 -22.50 31.19
N GLY A 3 -22.35 -23.41 32.15
CA GLY A 3 -21.25 -23.98 32.95
C GLY A 3 -20.45 -22.91 33.67
N ALA A 4 -21.11 -22.10 34.51
CA ALA A 4 -20.48 -21.05 35.30
C ALA A 4 -20.88 -21.15 36.77
N ARG A 5 -19.93 -20.96 37.67
CA ARG A 5 -20.16 -20.96 39.12
C ARG A 5 -19.02 -20.22 39.83
N ASP A 6 -19.34 -19.36 40.79
CA ASP A 6 -18.34 -18.64 41.60
C ASP A 6 -17.73 -19.51 42.74
N GLY A 7 -17.74 -20.84 42.60
CA GLY A 7 -17.18 -21.78 43.58
C GLY A 7 -17.55 -23.25 43.32
N GLY A 8 -16.57 -24.09 43.04
CA GLY A 8 -16.74 -25.51 42.67
C GLY A 8 -17.11 -25.71 41.19
N ALA A 9 -17.07 -26.96 40.72
CA ALA A 9 -17.25 -27.25 39.29
C ALA A 9 -18.73 -27.28 38.86
N SER A 10 -19.02 -26.73 37.68
CA SER A 10 -20.29 -26.88 36.97
C SER A 10 -20.04 -27.20 35.50
N THR A 11 -20.88 -28.04 34.88
CA THR A 11 -20.79 -28.31 33.43
C THR A 11 -22.12 -28.00 32.78
N GLY A 12 -22.09 -27.27 31.66
CA GLY A 12 -23.29 -26.92 30.89
C GLY A 12 -23.05 -27.06 29.40
N THR A 13 -24.09 -27.44 28.67
CA THR A 13 -24.08 -27.47 27.21
C THR A 13 -25.40 -26.93 26.66
N VAL A 14 -25.32 -26.03 25.67
CA VAL A 14 -26.46 -25.53 24.92
C VAL A 14 -26.33 -25.95 23.46
N ASN A 15 -27.39 -26.54 22.90
CA ASN A 15 -27.49 -26.86 21.49
C ASN A 15 -28.57 -25.98 20.85
N HIS A 16 -28.13 -24.97 20.09
CA HIS A 16 -29.01 -24.04 19.39
C HIS A 16 -29.09 -24.43 17.91
N THR A 17 -30.22 -25.03 17.52
CA THR A 17 -30.43 -25.56 16.16
C THR A 17 -31.37 -24.70 15.31
N SER A 18 -32.24 -23.91 15.94
CA SER A 18 -33.20 -23.00 15.27
C SER A 18 -33.74 -21.95 16.25
N GLY A 19 -34.50 -20.97 15.74
CA GLY A 19 -35.09 -19.90 16.55
C GLY A 19 -34.09 -18.81 16.94
N THR A 20 -34.56 -17.83 17.71
CA THR A 20 -33.77 -16.65 18.11
C THR A 20 -33.56 -16.64 19.63
N LEU A 21 -32.33 -16.42 20.07
CA LEU A 21 -31.98 -16.11 21.46
C LEU A 21 -31.38 -14.71 21.53
N ASP A 22 -32.10 -13.80 22.19
CA ASP A 22 -31.67 -12.42 22.39
C ASP A 22 -31.18 -12.22 23.83
N ILE A 23 -29.89 -11.94 23.99
CA ILE A 23 -29.28 -11.50 25.25
C ILE A 23 -29.21 -9.98 25.21
N VAL A 24 -30.32 -9.33 25.54
CA VAL A 24 -30.50 -7.88 25.43
C VAL A 24 -29.87 -7.13 26.61
N GLY A 25 -30.03 -7.65 27.83
CA GLY A 25 -29.41 -7.14 29.04
C GLY A 25 -28.58 -8.23 29.71
N GLY A 26 -27.24 -8.07 29.70
CA GLY A 26 -26.31 -9.00 30.30
C GLY A 26 -25.32 -9.63 29.32
N GLN A 27 -24.39 -10.41 29.85
CA GLN A 27 -23.24 -10.97 29.15
C GLN A 27 -23.43 -12.47 28.88
N LEU A 28 -22.83 -12.97 27.81
CA LEU A 28 -22.75 -14.40 27.55
C LEU A 28 -21.42 -14.95 28.07
N TRP A 29 -21.45 -15.75 29.15
CA TRP A 29 -20.28 -16.47 29.63
C TRP A 29 -20.44 -17.97 29.41
N LEU A 30 -19.40 -18.57 28.81
CA LEU A 30 -19.25 -20.00 28.62
C LEU A 30 -18.03 -20.44 29.43
N GLY A 31 -18.23 -21.21 30.50
CA GLY A 31 -17.13 -21.63 31.35
C GLY A 31 -16.53 -20.47 32.15
N GLN A 32 -17.12 -20.13 33.29
CA GLN A 32 -16.56 -19.16 34.25
C GLN A 32 -16.43 -19.79 35.63
N ASN A 33 -15.33 -19.50 36.34
CA ASN A 33 -15.05 -20.18 37.62
C ASN A 33 -14.19 -19.39 38.64
N ALA A 34 -14.40 -18.09 38.82
CA ALA A 34 -13.76 -17.24 39.84
C ALA A 34 -12.28 -17.54 40.20
N ASN A 35 -11.47 -17.98 39.23
CA ASN A 35 -10.06 -18.40 39.35
C ASN A 35 -9.77 -19.69 40.17
N ASP A 36 -10.74 -20.58 40.37
CA ASP A 36 -10.50 -21.89 40.98
C ASP A 36 -9.75 -22.84 40.02
N ALA A 37 -8.52 -23.18 40.40
CA ALA A 37 -7.59 -24.02 39.62
C ALA A 37 -7.90 -25.52 39.68
N ASN A 38 -8.63 -26.00 40.69
CA ASN A 38 -8.78 -27.43 40.99
C ASN A 38 -10.17 -27.98 40.63
N GLY A 39 -11.18 -27.12 40.45
CA GLY A 39 -12.56 -27.50 40.13
C GLY A 39 -13.16 -26.73 38.96
N LYS A 40 -12.52 -26.73 37.79
CA LYS A 40 -12.89 -25.91 36.62
C LYS A 40 -14.33 -26.15 36.15
N SER A 41 -15.14 -25.09 36.10
CA SER A 41 -16.42 -25.11 35.39
C SER A 41 -16.21 -25.19 33.88
N ALA A 42 -17.10 -25.88 33.16
CA ALA A 42 -17.02 -26.14 31.73
C ALA A 42 -18.32 -25.76 31.00
N GLY A 43 -18.24 -24.83 30.06
CA GLY A 43 -19.40 -24.37 29.30
C GLY A 43 -19.24 -24.55 27.80
N THR A 44 -20.18 -25.24 27.16
CA THR A 44 -20.20 -25.42 25.70
C THR A 44 -21.46 -24.83 25.09
N TYR A 45 -21.32 -24.02 24.05
CA TYR A 45 -22.43 -23.55 23.23
C TYR A 45 -22.23 -23.98 21.79
N ASN A 46 -23.17 -24.76 21.25
CA ASN A 46 -23.17 -25.22 19.87
C ASN A 46 -24.27 -24.47 19.10
N LEU A 47 -23.87 -23.50 18.28
CA LEU A 47 -24.75 -22.82 17.33
C LEU A 47 -24.68 -23.56 15.99
N ASN A 48 -25.69 -24.40 15.75
CA ASN A 48 -25.82 -25.20 14.54
C ASN A 48 -26.84 -24.58 13.54
N GLY A 49 -27.65 -23.63 14.01
CA GLY A 49 -28.66 -22.91 13.24
C GLY A 49 -29.38 -21.88 14.10
N GLY A 50 -30.22 -21.03 13.51
CA GLY A 50 -30.90 -19.95 14.23
C GLY A 50 -30.06 -18.69 14.43
N ILE A 51 -30.50 -17.81 15.32
CA ILE A 51 -29.91 -16.48 15.56
C ILE A 51 -29.59 -16.31 17.05
N LEU A 52 -28.34 -16.01 17.38
CA LEU A 52 -27.91 -15.63 18.72
C LEU A 52 -27.45 -14.17 18.73
N ASN A 53 -28.22 -13.29 19.36
CA ASN A 53 -27.85 -11.90 19.53
C ASN A 53 -27.32 -11.66 20.94
N VAL A 54 -26.17 -10.99 21.06
CA VAL A 54 -25.59 -10.60 22.35
C VAL A 54 -25.25 -9.12 22.35
N ASN A 55 -25.88 -8.35 23.24
CA ASN A 55 -25.73 -6.89 23.30
C ASN A 55 -24.66 -6.42 24.29
N ASP A 56 -23.87 -7.34 24.85
CA ASP A 56 -22.77 -7.05 25.76
C ASP A 56 -21.65 -8.09 25.61
N TRP A 57 -20.69 -8.16 26.53
CA TRP A 57 -19.55 -9.07 26.48
C TRP A 57 -19.93 -10.53 26.17
N ILE A 58 -19.09 -11.17 25.35
CA ILE A 58 -19.08 -12.62 25.17
C ILE A 58 -17.75 -13.12 25.71
N GLY A 59 -17.77 -13.90 26.79
CA GLY A 59 -16.60 -14.51 27.41
C GLY A 59 -16.61 -16.02 27.22
N ILE A 60 -15.55 -16.56 26.61
CA ILE A 60 -15.39 -17.99 26.33
C ILE A 60 -14.17 -18.48 27.09
N GLY A 61 -14.41 -19.21 28.18
CA GLY A 61 -13.37 -19.72 29.08
C GLY A 61 -12.75 -18.57 29.84
N ARG A 62 -13.34 -18.20 30.98
CA ARG A 62 -12.97 -17.01 31.76
C ARG A 62 -12.72 -17.36 33.23
N GLU A 63 -11.77 -16.68 33.86
CA GLU A 63 -11.51 -16.74 35.31
C GLU A 63 -11.48 -18.19 35.84
N GLY A 64 -10.58 -19.05 35.35
CA GLY A 64 -10.48 -20.45 35.78
C GLY A 64 -11.41 -21.44 35.08
N GLY A 65 -12.47 -21.00 34.39
CA GLY A 65 -13.41 -21.89 33.70
C GLY A 65 -13.03 -22.19 32.25
N ASN A 66 -13.33 -23.40 31.76
CA ASN A 66 -13.10 -23.80 30.38
C ASN A 66 -14.34 -23.54 29.52
N GLY A 67 -14.19 -22.80 28.43
CA GLY A 67 -15.31 -22.44 27.56
C GLY A 67 -15.11 -22.89 26.12
N THR A 68 -16.20 -23.27 25.47
CA THR A 68 -16.20 -23.60 24.05
C THR A 68 -17.43 -23.03 23.36
N LEU A 69 -17.21 -22.23 22.31
CA LEU A 69 -18.25 -21.81 21.38
C LEU A 69 -17.98 -22.46 20.02
N LYS A 70 -18.94 -23.24 19.53
CA LYS A 70 -18.91 -23.83 18.19
C LYS A 70 -20.01 -23.21 17.33
N VAL A 71 -19.63 -22.70 16.17
CA VAL A 71 -20.54 -22.16 15.16
C VAL A 71 -20.37 -22.98 13.89
N SER A 72 -21.34 -23.86 13.63
CA SER A 72 -21.38 -24.70 12.43
C SER A 72 -22.48 -24.26 11.45
N GLY A 73 -23.41 -23.41 11.92
CA GLY A 73 -24.48 -22.81 11.14
C GLY A 73 -25.13 -21.65 11.90
N GLY A 74 -26.14 -21.01 11.31
CA GLY A 74 -26.84 -19.89 11.93
C GLY A 74 -26.03 -18.59 11.95
N THR A 75 -26.44 -17.64 12.79
CA THR A 75 -25.81 -16.33 12.93
C THR A 75 -25.66 -15.94 14.39
N LEU A 76 -24.42 -15.67 14.81
CA LEU A 76 -24.13 -14.96 16.05
C LEU A 76 -23.89 -13.49 15.72
N THR A 77 -24.61 -12.58 16.37
CA THR A 77 -24.38 -11.14 16.21
C THR A 77 -24.10 -10.49 17.55
N LYS A 78 -23.02 -9.72 17.63
CA LYS A 78 -22.72 -8.86 18.77
C LYS A 78 -23.04 -7.41 18.43
N ASN A 79 -24.08 -6.85 19.06
CA ASN A 79 -24.63 -5.50 18.77
C ASN A 79 -24.47 -4.51 19.94
N GLY A 80 -23.58 -4.79 20.90
CA GLY A 80 -23.48 -4.01 22.15
C GLY A 80 -22.90 -2.60 22.02
N ALA A 81 -22.58 -1.98 23.17
CA ALA A 81 -21.91 -0.67 23.20
C ALA A 81 -20.44 -0.75 22.77
N ALA A 82 -19.89 0.37 22.29
CA ALA A 82 -18.46 0.53 22.04
C ALA A 82 -17.68 0.26 23.34
N GLY A 83 -16.62 -0.56 23.25
CA GLY A 83 -15.81 -1.00 24.40
C GLY A 83 -16.22 -2.35 24.99
N THR A 84 -17.29 -2.98 24.51
CA THR A 84 -17.62 -4.38 24.83
C THR A 84 -17.05 -5.30 23.76
N HIS A 85 -16.50 -6.46 24.17
CA HIS A 85 -15.73 -7.33 23.26
C HIS A 85 -16.16 -8.79 23.33
N MET A 86 -15.70 -9.57 22.35
CA MET A 86 -15.69 -11.03 22.44
C MET A 86 -14.29 -11.46 22.86
N VAL A 87 -14.18 -12.26 23.91
CA VAL A 87 -12.91 -12.75 24.44
C VAL A 87 -12.90 -14.27 24.52
N VAL A 88 -11.80 -14.86 24.05
CA VAL A 88 -11.54 -16.29 24.04
C VAL A 88 -10.33 -16.55 24.92
N GLY A 89 -10.56 -17.08 26.13
CA GLY A 89 -9.52 -17.29 27.14
C GLY A 89 -9.22 -16.01 27.90
N GLN A 90 -9.83 -15.81 29.08
CA GLN A 90 -9.60 -14.64 29.93
C GLN A 90 -9.29 -15.02 31.39
N GLY A 91 -8.49 -14.23 32.10
CA GLY A 91 -8.58 -14.17 33.57
C GLY A 91 -7.33 -14.56 34.37
N ASN A 92 -6.13 -14.57 33.77
CA ASN A 92 -4.86 -14.84 34.46
C ASN A 92 -4.85 -16.20 35.17
N SER A 93 -5.28 -17.24 34.47
CA SER A 93 -5.35 -18.58 35.03
C SER A 93 -5.10 -19.65 33.97
N THR A 94 -5.09 -20.93 34.35
CA THR A 94 -4.87 -22.05 33.43
C THR A 94 -6.12 -22.46 32.64
N ASN A 95 -7.13 -21.59 32.58
CA ASN A 95 -8.34 -21.83 31.79
C ASN A 95 -8.05 -21.86 30.29
N THR A 96 -8.94 -22.52 29.55
CA THR A 96 -8.93 -22.52 28.08
C THR A 96 -10.20 -21.93 27.52
N GLY A 97 -10.06 -21.02 26.55
CA GLY A 97 -11.14 -20.58 25.68
C GLY A 97 -10.98 -21.16 24.28
N LEU A 98 -12.05 -21.71 23.73
CA LEU A 98 -12.07 -22.27 22.38
C LEU A 98 -13.23 -21.69 21.56
N LEU A 99 -12.92 -21.04 20.45
CA LEU A 99 -13.87 -20.59 19.44
C LEU A 99 -13.64 -21.38 18.15
N GLU A 100 -14.65 -22.08 17.68
CA GLU A 100 -14.62 -22.82 16.40
C GLU A 100 -15.73 -22.29 15.49
N ILE A 101 -15.36 -21.72 14.34
CA ILE A 101 -16.28 -21.26 13.31
C ILE A 101 -16.03 -22.12 12.06
N THR A 102 -16.85 -23.15 11.86
CA THR A 102 -16.74 -24.09 10.74
C THR A 102 -17.78 -23.82 9.64
N GLY A 103 -18.84 -23.10 9.99
CA GLY A 103 -19.92 -22.64 9.13
C GLY A 103 -20.67 -21.48 9.78
N GLY A 104 -21.75 -21.02 9.15
CA GLY A 104 -22.54 -19.88 9.67
C GLY A 104 -21.77 -18.55 9.69
N LEU A 105 -22.35 -17.56 10.36
CA LEU A 105 -21.80 -16.21 10.48
C LEU A 105 -21.59 -15.82 11.94
N VAL A 106 -20.40 -15.34 12.28
CA VAL A 106 -20.12 -14.57 13.49
C VAL A 106 -19.90 -13.12 13.07
N ASP A 107 -20.81 -12.24 13.47
CA ASP A 107 -20.82 -10.83 13.11
C ASP A 107 -20.62 -9.95 14.36
N LEU A 108 -19.38 -9.55 14.60
CA LEU A 108 -19.01 -8.63 15.67
C LEU A 108 -19.08 -7.19 15.13
N LYS A 109 -20.30 -6.63 15.12
CA LYS A 109 -20.54 -5.27 14.62
C LYS A 109 -19.86 -4.19 15.45
N VAL A 110 -19.56 -4.51 16.71
CA VAL A 110 -18.85 -3.63 17.65
C VAL A 110 -17.72 -4.38 18.35
N GLY A 111 -16.71 -3.64 18.77
CA GLY A 111 -15.59 -4.17 19.53
C GLY A 111 -14.64 -5.04 18.71
N GLN A 112 -13.80 -5.76 19.42
CA GLN A 112 -12.75 -6.62 18.89
C GLN A 112 -13.02 -8.06 19.28
N LEU A 113 -12.34 -8.97 18.59
CA LEU A 113 -12.11 -10.33 19.07
C LEU A 113 -10.76 -10.37 19.77
N TRP A 114 -10.74 -10.76 21.04
CA TRP A 114 -9.51 -11.02 21.78
C TRP A 114 -9.28 -12.53 21.89
N VAL A 115 -8.13 -12.98 21.41
CA VAL A 115 -7.73 -14.40 21.44
C VAL A 115 -6.58 -14.54 22.43
N GLY A 116 -6.93 -14.95 23.64
CA GLY A 116 -6.05 -14.92 24.81
C GLY A 116 -5.95 -13.53 25.41
N GLU A 117 -6.51 -13.37 26.61
CA GLU A 117 -6.40 -12.19 27.47
C GLU A 117 -5.94 -12.65 28.87
N ASN A 118 -4.64 -12.61 29.13
CA ASN A 118 -4.02 -13.20 30.32
C ASN A 118 -4.23 -14.72 30.51
N SER A 119 -4.85 -15.43 29.58
CA SER A 119 -5.09 -16.88 29.62
C SER A 119 -5.03 -17.47 28.21
N ALA A 120 -4.93 -18.80 28.11
CA ALA A 120 -4.83 -19.46 26.80
C ALA A 120 -6.15 -19.37 26.02
N GLY A 121 -6.05 -18.89 24.78
CA GLY A 121 -7.19 -18.76 23.87
C GLY A 121 -6.88 -19.30 22.49
N THR A 122 -7.83 -20.03 21.90
CA THR A 122 -7.73 -20.48 20.51
C THR A 122 -8.99 -20.15 19.75
N ALA A 123 -8.83 -19.44 18.64
CA ALA A 123 -9.91 -19.16 17.69
C ALA A 123 -9.58 -19.79 16.34
N THR A 124 -10.46 -20.65 15.84
CA THR A 124 -10.31 -21.34 14.56
C THR A 124 -11.44 -20.95 13.63
N LEU A 125 -11.09 -20.39 12.47
CA LEU A 125 -11.98 -20.22 11.33
C LEU A 125 -11.64 -21.28 10.28
N SER A 126 -12.64 -22.00 9.80
CA SER A 126 -12.44 -23.08 8.82
C SER A 126 -13.71 -23.35 8.02
N GLY A 127 -13.61 -24.27 7.05
CA GLY A 127 -14.75 -24.70 6.26
C GLY A 127 -15.39 -23.53 5.50
N THR A 128 -16.68 -23.31 5.74
CA THR A 128 -17.46 -22.21 5.12
C THR A 128 -17.78 -21.09 6.11
N GLY A 129 -17.16 -21.11 7.29
CA GLY A 129 -17.38 -20.14 8.34
C GLY A 129 -17.09 -18.71 7.89
N GLN A 130 -17.86 -17.77 8.42
CA GLN A 130 -17.66 -16.34 8.19
C GLN A 130 -17.46 -15.62 9.52
N LEU A 131 -16.42 -14.79 9.60
CA LEU A 131 -16.17 -13.90 10.73
C LEU A 131 -16.06 -12.46 10.22
N ASN A 132 -16.96 -11.60 10.68
CA ASN A 132 -16.84 -10.16 10.51
C ASN A 132 -16.48 -9.53 11.86
N VAL A 133 -15.40 -8.75 11.90
CA VAL A 133 -14.93 -8.11 13.13
C VAL A 133 -14.14 -6.84 12.78
N ASN A 134 -14.13 -5.84 13.64
CA ASN A 134 -13.32 -4.64 13.40
C ASN A 134 -11.81 -4.96 13.46
N ALA A 135 -11.37 -5.63 14.53
CA ALA A 135 -9.99 -6.07 14.67
C ALA A 135 -9.90 -7.34 15.54
N ILE A 136 -8.84 -8.11 15.32
CA ILE A 136 -8.46 -9.25 16.15
C ILE A 136 -7.18 -8.90 16.90
N GLN A 137 -7.22 -8.97 18.23
CA GLN A 137 -6.03 -8.86 19.08
C GLN A 137 -5.69 -10.23 19.67
N ILE A 138 -4.43 -10.64 19.58
CA ILE A 138 -3.97 -11.95 20.05
C ILE A 138 -3.02 -11.77 21.23
N ALA A 139 -3.17 -12.60 22.27
CA ALA A 139 -2.33 -12.58 23.47
C ALA A 139 -2.27 -11.19 24.14
N ARG A 140 -3.44 -10.61 24.34
CA ARG A 140 -3.60 -9.34 25.06
C ARG A 140 -3.19 -9.52 26.53
N ASP A 141 -2.31 -8.65 27.02
CA ASP A 141 -1.83 -8.62 28.41
C ASP A 141 -1.15 -9.93 28.91
N ALA A 142 -1.05 -10.97 28.07
CA ALA A 142 -0.75 -12.34 28.48
C ALA A 142 0.74 -12.70 28.44
N THR A 143 1.50 -12.44 29.51
CA THR A 143 2.95 -12.73 29.49
C THR A 143 3.32 -14.22 29.51
N THR A 144 2.41 -15.10 29.91
CA THR A 144 2.68 -16.55 30.12
C THR A 144 1.89 -17.47 29.20
N TYR A 145 0.69 -17.07 28.78
CA TYR A 145 -0.24 -17.94 28.05
C TYR A 145 -0.40 -17.48 26.59
N PRO A 146 -0.28 -18.39 25.62
CA PRO A 146 -0.35 -18.02 24.22
C PRO A 146 -1.78 -17.77 23.74
N GLY A 147 -1.92 -16.84 22.80
CA GLY A 147 -3.08 -16.72 21.94
C GLY A 147 -2.79 -17.38 20.58
N LEU A 148 -3.75 -18.13 20.05
CA LEU A 148 -3.62 -18.81 18.76
C LEU A 148 -4.83 -18.54 17.86
N LEU A 149 -4.59 -17.87 16.74
CA LEU A 149 -5.57 -17.68 15.66
C LEU A 149 -5.26 -18.65 14.52
N GLN A 150 -6.18 -19.55 14.20
CA GLN A 150 -6.05 -20.49 13.09
C GLN A 150 -7.03 -20.15 11.98
N LEU A 151 -6.50 -19.84 10.80
CA LEU A 151 -7.26 -19.40 9.63
C LEU A 151 -7.22 -20.49 8.55
N ASN A 152 -7.95 -21.58 8.79
CA ASN A 152 -7.97 -22.84 8.03
C ASN A 152 -9.06 -22.92 6.93
N GLY A 153 -9.60 -21.79 6.47
CA GLY A 153 -10.64 -21.72 5.44
C GLY A 153 -11.71 -20.71 5.79
N GLY A 154 -12.74 -20.59 4.96
CA GLY A 154 -13.81 -19.62 5.17
C GLY A 154 -13.41 -18.18 4.82
N THR A 155 -14.14 -17.21 5.38
CA THR A 155 -13.96 -15.78 5.08
C THR A 155 -13.86 -14.95 6.36
N LEU A 156 -12.79 -14.15 6.45
CA LEU A 156 -12.59 -13.18 7.52
C LEU A 156 -12.69 -11.77 6.94
N ARG A 157 -13.65 -10.95 7.38
CA ARG A 157 -13.67 -9.51 7.16
C ARG A 157 -13.13 -8.81 8.39
N THR A 158 -11.97 -8.14 8.26
CA THR A 158 -11.34 -7.42 9.37
C THR A 158 -10.62 -6.18 8.92
N GLY A 159 -10.49 -5.22 9.83
CA GLY A 159 -9.65 -4.04 9.66
C GLY A 159 -8.21 -4.25 10.11
N ARG A 160 -7.94 -5.24 10.99
CA ARG A 160 -6.58 -5.52 11.51
C ARG A 160 -6.49 -6.87 12.25
N ILE A 161 -5.30 -7.47 12.24
CA ILE A 161 -4.89 -8.59 13.11
C ILE A 161 -3.59 -8.19 13.80
N PHE A 162 -3.52 -8.20 15.13
CA PHE A 162 -2.32 -7.74 15.81
C PHE A 162 -2.07 -8.45 17.15
N GLY A 163 -0.80 -8.56 17.53
CA GLY A 163 -0.41 -9.13 18.82
C GLY A 163 -0.43 -8.11 19.96
N GLY A 164 -0.59 -8.63 21.18
CA GLY A 164 -0.37 -7.93 22.44
C GLY A 164 1.06 -8.12 22.96
N VAL A 165 1.23 -7.98 24.27
CA VAL A 165 2.53 -8.19 24.96
C VAL A 165 2.85 -9.67 25.23
N GLY A 166 1.90 -10.56 24.94
CA GLY A 166 2.03 -11.99 25.10
C GLY A 166 2.44 -12.73 23.84
N VAL A 167 2.53 -14.06 23.93
CA VAL A 167 2.87 -14.92 22.78
C VAL A 167 1.69 -14.99 21.80
N ALA A 168 1.75 -14.20 20.74
CA ALA A 168 0.72 -14.01 19.73
C ALA A 168 1.03 -14.80 18.45
N ASN A 169 0.28 -15.88 18.21
CA ASN A 169 0.48 -16.74 17.04
C ASN A 169 -0.72 -16.71 16.09
N ALA A 170 -0.47 -16.59 14.79
CA ALA A 170 -1.45 -16.77 13.73
C ALA A 170 -0.97 -17.77 12.68
N GLU A 171 -1.87 -18.67 12.26
CA GLU A 171 -1.65 -19.63 11.19
C GLU A 171 -2.56 -19.31 10.00
N PHE A 172 -1.97 -19.01 8.84
CA PHE A 172 -2.70 -18.70 7.61
C PHE A 172 -2.75 -19.94 6.71
N ASN A 173 -3.95 -20.49 6.50
CA ASN A 173 -4.12 -21.77 5.83
C ASN A 173 -5.41 -21.80 4.99
N GLY A 174 -5.51 -20.89 4.01
CA GLY A 174 -6.59 -20.91 3.01
C GLY A 174 -7.84 -20.09 3.36
N THR A 175 -7.83 -19.31 4.45
CA THR A 175 -8.88 -18.31 4.69
C THR A 175 -8.74 -17.16 3.70
N THR A 176 -9.85 -16.69 3.13
CA THR A 176 -9.87 -15.41 2.40
C THR A 176 -10.07 -14.27 3.40
N ILE A 177 -9.04 -13.46 3.59
CA ILE A 177 -9.08 -12.28 4.46
C ILE A 177 -9.44 -11.07 3.62
N ILE A 178 -10.52 -10.39 3.94
CA ILE A 178 -11.06 -9.24 3.21
C ILE A 178 -10.87 -7.99 4.07
N ALA A 179 -10.10 -7.02 3.55
CA ALA A 179 -9.87 -5.75 4.21
C ALA A 179 -11.13 -4.88 4.23
N THR A 180 -11.34 -4.16 5.34
CA THR A 180 -12.51 -3.28 5.53
C THR A 180 -12.17 -1.79 5.51
N ALA A 181 -10.88 -1.43 5.52
CA ALA A 181 -10.40 -0.05 5.47
C ALA A 181 -8.92 0.00 5.06
N ASN A 182 -8.42 1.20 4.73
CA ASN A 182 -6.99 1.43 4.64
C ASN A 182 -6.34 1.20 6.00
N GLN A 183 -5.22 0.47 6.03
CA GLN A 183 -4.53 0.14 7.27
C GLN A 183 -3.04 -0.09 7.05
N THR A 184 -2.21 0.83 7.55
CA THR A 184 -0.73 0.74 7.45
C THR A 184 -0.12 -0.32 8.36
N ALA A 185 -0.91 -0.85 9.29
CA ALA A 185 -0.52 -1.87 10.27
C ALA A 185 -1.53 -3.03 10.25
N PHE A 186 -1.82 -3.61 9.07
CA PHE A 186 -2.93 -4.55 8.90
C PHE A 186 -2.67 -5.89 9.59
N ILE A 187 -1.43 -6.37 9.53
CA ILE A 187 -0.94 -7.50 10.33
C ILE A 187 0.38 -7.10 10.97
N GLU A 188 0.45 -7.12 12.30
CA GLU A 188 1.68 -6.79 13.04
C GLU A 188 1.76 -7.33 14.46
N GLY A 189 2.96 -7.33 15.03
CA GLY A 189 3.20 -7.66 16.44
C GLY A 189 2.94 -9.11 16.80
N LEU A 190 2.87 -10.02 15.83
CA LEU A 190 2.74 -11.46 16.06
C LEU A 190 4.12 -12.07 16.25
N ASP A 191 4.29 -12.88 17.29
CA ASP A 191 5.47 -13.74 17.48
C ASP A 191 5.61 -14.76 16.35
N SER A 192 4.47 -15.24 15.84
CA SER A 192 4.42 -16.14 14.70
C SER A 192 3.29 -15.76 13.75
N ALA A 193 3.64 -15.53 12.49
CA ALA A 193 2.71 -15.39 11.37
C ALA A 193 3.06 -16.45 10.31
N ASP A 194 2.62 -17.69 10.56
CA ASP A 194 3.01 -18.88 9.81
C ASP A 194 2.04 -19.17 8.67
N ILE A 195 2.53 -19.15 7.44
CA ILE A 195 1.77 -19.50 6.24
C ILE A 195 1.88 -21.01 6.00
N LYS A 196 0.79 -21.71 6.22
CA LYS A 196 0.65 -23.15 5.99
C LYS A 196 0.40 -23.46 4.51
N ALA A 197 0.32 -24.74 4.17
CA ALA A 197 0.25 -25.23 2.80
C ALA A 197 -0.84 -24.59 1.92
N ASN A 198 -2.02 -24.24 2.46
CA ASN A 198 -3.09 -23.61 1.68
C ASN A 198 -2.94 -22.08 1.52
N GLY A 199 -1.89 -21.50 2.10
CA GLY A 199 -1.46 -20.13 1.82
C GLY A 199 -2.19 -19.04 2.60
N PHE A 200 -1.65 -17.83 2.45
CA PHE A 200 -2.20 -16.57 2.94
C PHE A 200 -2.92 -15.89 1.78
N THR A 201 -4.25 -15.89 1.81
CA THR A 201 -5.07 -15.22 0.80
C THR A 201 -5.65 -13.93 1.36
N ILE A 202 -5.33 -12.81 0.71
CA ILE A 202 -5.79 -11.48 1.11
C ILE A 202 -6.45 -10.76 -0.05
N ASP A 203 -7.72 -10.43 0.13
CA ASP A 203 -8.49 -9.51 -0.70
C ASP A 203 -8.45 -8.11 -0.08
N THR A 204 -7.71 -7.25 -0.75
CA THR A 204 -7.62 -5.84 -0.34
C THR A 204 -8.92 -5.06 -0.50
N ASN A 205 -9.89 -5.56 -1.26
CA ASN A 205 -11.21 -4.96 -1.41
C ASN A 205 -11.16 -3.45 -1.78
N GLY A 206 -10.15 -3.06 -2.55
CA GLY A 206 -9.92 -1.66 -2.96
C GLY A 206 -9.11 -0.80 -1.97
N PHE A 207 -8.75 -1.32 -0.81
CA PHE A 207 -7.98 -0.60 0.22
C PHE A 207 -6.47 -0.81 0.11
N SER A 208 -5.71 0.13 0.67
CA SER A 208 -4.28 -0.02 0.90
C SER A 208 -4.01 -0.59 2.28
N VAL A 209 -3.41 -1.77 2.34
CA VAL A 209 -3.08 -2.49 3.57
C VAL A 209 -1.62 -2.91 3.58
N ALA A 210 -1.03 -3.02 4.77
CA ALA A 210 0.37 -3.44 4.90
C ALA A 210 0.59 -4.49 6.00
N VAL A 211 1.55 -5.39 5.76
CA VAL A 211 2.05 -6.36 6.74
C VAL A 211 3.35 -5.82 7.31
N GLY A 212 3.35 -5.59 8.63
CA GLY A 212 4.35 -4.80 9.33
C GLY A 212 4.25 -3.30 9.04
N THR A 213 4.90 -2.48 9.85
CA THR A 213 5.07 -1.04 9.64
C THR A 213 6.50 -0.71 9.20
N ALA A 214 6.67 0.47 8.60
CA ALA A 214 8.01 0.97 8.23
C ALA A 214 8.85 1.39 9.46
N ASP A 215 8.21 1.71 10.60
CA ASP A 215 8.83 2.42 11.73
C ASP A 215 9.17 1.51 12.94
N ASN A 216 9.75 0.33 12.69
CA ASN A 216 10.24 -0.67 13.68
C ASN A 216 9.24 -1.68 14.28
N PHE A 217 7.94 -1.63 13.97
CA PHE A 217 7.03 -2.75 14.28
C PHE A 217 6.87 -3.64 13.05
N GLY A 218 7.89 -4.47 12.79
CA GLY A 218 7.88 -5.41 11.68
C GLY A 218 6.89 -6.56 11.86
N GLN A 219 6.57 -7.23 10.77
CA GLN A 219 5.90 -8.53 10.79
C GLN A 219 6.52 -9.43 9.73
N VAL A 220 7.24 -10.45 10.18
CA VAL A 220 7.79 -11.46 9.28
C VAL A 220 6.74 -12.54 9.06
N LEU A 221 6.39 -12.77 7.79
CA LEU A 221 5.61 -13.93 7.34
C LEU A 221 6.57 -15.10 7.09
N THR A 222 6.28 -16.24 7.71
CA THR A 222 7.09 -17.46 7.64
C THR A 222 6.27 -18.62 7.05
N GLY A 223 6.85 -19.81 6.98
CA GLY A 223 6.09 -21.03 6.68
C GLY A 223 6.33 -21.61 5.29
N THR A 224 5.63 -22.69 4.98
CA THR A 224 5.81 -23.44 3.71
C THR A 224 4.89 -22.97 2.60
N GLY A 225 3.81 -22.26 2.92
CA GLY A 225 2.83 -21.78 1.95
C GLY A 225 3.22 -20.47 1.27
N GLY A 226 2.33 -20.02 0.40
CA GLY A 226 2.51 -18.83 -0.44
C GLY A 226 1.48 -17.73 -0.18
N ILE A 227 1.62 -16.62 -0.87
CA ILE A 227 0.71 -15.46 -0.80
C ILE A 227 -0.17 -15.43 -2.05
N THR A 228 -1.48 -15.23 -1.87
CA THR A 228 -2.42 -14.89 -2.93
C THR A 228 -3.02 -13.51 -2.67
N LYS A 229 -2.67 -12.54 -3.50
CA LYS A 229 -3.17 -11.16 -3.44
C LYS A 229 -4.35 -10.99 -4.40
N LEU A 230 -5.50 -10.61 -3.82
CA LEU A 230 -6.76 -10.29 -4.49
C LEU A 230 -7.16 -8.83 -4.23
N GLY A 231 -8.25 -8.39 -4.87
CA GLY A 231 -8.82 -7.05 -4.72
C GLY A 231 -8.03 -5.95 -5.43
N ALA A 232 -8.71 -4.87 -5.78
CA ALA A 232 -8.15 -3.77 -6.57
C ALA A 232 -7.14 -2.88 -5.82
N GLY A 233 -7.04 -3.02 -4.49
CA GLY A 233 -6.18 -2.20 -3.64
C GLY A 233 -4.72 -2.66 -3.62
N THR A 234 -3.95 -2.08 -2.69
CA THR A 234 -2.51 -2.36 -2.55
C THR A 234 -2.25 -3.19 -1.29
N LEU A 235 -1.45 -4.25 -1.44
CA LEU A 235 -0.81 -4.94 -0.32
C LEU A 235 0.66 -4.55 -0.30
N THR A 236 1.15 -4.02 0.82
CA THR A 236 2.57 -3.72 1.04
C THR A 236 3.18 -4.71 2.03
N LEU A 237 4.35 -5.26 1.70
CA LEU A 237 5.15 -6.07 2.63
C LEU A 237 6.33 -5.23 3.12
N ASN A 238 6.44 -4.99 4.42
CA ASN A 238 7.44 -4.09 4.99
C ASN A 238 8.62 -4.81 5.67
N SER A 239 8.54 -6.12 5.86
CA SER A 239 9.56 -6.91 6.58
C SER A 239 10.16 -8.01 5.72
N PRO A 240 11.40 -8.45 5.98
CA PRO A 240 12.02 -9.57 5.27
C PRO A 240 11.29 -10.90 5.51
N ASN A 241 10.38 -11.24 4.61
CA ASN A 241 9.57 -12.44 4.73
C ASN A 241 10.34 -13.69 4.30
N THR A 242 10.01 -14.84 4.91
CA THR A 242 10.73 -16.11 4.70
C THR A 242 9.81 -17.29 4.36
N TYR A 243 8.57 -17.02 3.96
CA TYR A 243 7.66 -18.05 3.45
C TYR A 243 8.22 -18.71 2.18
N ALA A 244 8.07 -20.02 2.03
CA ALA A 244 8.69 -20.77 0.95
C ALA A 244 7.83 -20.89 -0.32
N GLY A 245 6.51 -20.70 -0.20
CA GLY A 245 5.58 -20.88 -1.31
C GLY A 245 5.57 -19.73 -2.32
N ALA A 246 4.91 -19.96 -3.45
CA ALA A 246 4.80 -18.97 -4.52
C ALA A 246 3.95 -17.75 -4.13
N THR A 247 4.22 -16.61 -4.75
CA THR A 247 3.43 -15.38 -4.62
C THR A 247 2.61 -15.15 -5.88
N THR A 248 1.28 -15.06 -5.75
CA THR A 248 0.37 -14.81 -6.87
C THR A 248 -0.32 -13.46 -6.67
N VAL A 249 -0.13 -12.54 -7.62
CA VAL A 249 -0.80 -11.24 -7.67
C VAL A 249 -1.93 -11.34 -8.69
N SER A 250 -3.14 -11.62 -8.21
CA SER A 250 -4.31 -11.83 -9.08
C SER A 250 -5.03 -10.53 -9.44
N ALA A 251 -4.97 -9.51 -8.58
CA ALA A 251 -5.56 -8.20 -8.80
C ALA A 251 -4.90 -7.11 -7.94
N GLY A 252 -5.06 -5.85 -8.36
CA GLY A 252 -4.51 -4.69 -7.66
C GLY A 252 -2.98 -4.71 -7.66
N LYS A 253 -2.37 -4.15 -6.61
CA LYS A 253 -0.90 -4.04 -6.48
C LYS A 253 -0.35 -4.84 -5.31
N LEU A 254 0.72 -5.59 -5.55
CA LEU A 254 1.63 -6.04 -4.48
C LEU A 254 2.86 -5.13 -4.52
N ALA A 255 3.16 -4.44 -3.42
CA ALA A 255 4.34 -3.61 -3.25
C ALA A 255 5.32 -4.28 -2.27
N VAL A 256 6.57 -4.43 -2.70
CA VAL A 256 7.65 -5.01 -1.90
C VAL A 256 8.86 -4.09 -1.92
N SER A 257 9.59 -4.03 -0.82
CA SER A 257 10.99 -3.59 -0.83
C SER A 257 11.91 -4.73 -1.31
N ALA A 258 13.16 -4.38 -1.64
CA ALA A 258 14.21 -5.33 -2.02
C ALA A 258 14.29 -6.59 -1.15
N SER A 259 14.19 -6.44 0.17
CA SER A 259 14.31 -7.55 1.12
C SER A 259 12.99 -8.16 1.56
N SER A 260 11.84 -7.53 1.28
CA SER A 260 10.56 -7.94 1.85
C SER A 260 9.88 -9.12 1.14
N LEU A 261 10.21 -9.38 -0.12
CA LEU A 261 9.70 -10.54 -0.83
C LEU A 261 10.51 -11.79 -0.46
N ALA A 262 9.84 -12.91 -0.22
CA ALA A 262 10.53 -14.19 -0.11
C ALA A 262 11.04 -14.70 -1.49
N THR A 263 11.87 -15.73 -1.50
CA THR A 263 12.57 -16.20 -2.72
C THR A 263 11.70 -17.06 -3.66
N GLY A 264 10.45 -17.34 -3.30
CA GLY A 264 9.52 -18.12 -4.12
C GLY A 264 9.20 -17.49 -5.48
N ALA A 265 8.60 -18.27 -6.38
CA ALA A 265 8.19 -17.78 -7.70
C ALA A 265 7.06 -16.74 -7.58
N VAL A 266 7.06 -15.74 -8.46
CA VAL A 266 6.03 -14.70 -8.54
C VAL A 266 5.24 -14.85 -9.84
N THR A 267 3.91 -14.83 -9.75
CA THR A 267 3.01 -14.77 -10.91
C THR A 267 2.12 -13.55 -10.82
N VAL A 268 2.10 -12.74 -11.88
CA VAL A 268 1.29 -11.50 -11.96
C VAL A 268 0.25 -11.67 -13.06
N ALA A 269 -1.02 -11.65 -12.68
CA ALA A 269 -2.14 -11.77 -13.59
C ALA A 269 -2.34 -10.52 -14.46
N ASN A 270 -3.13 -10.66 -15.53
CA ASN A 270 -3.49 -9.53 -16.38
C ASN A 270 -4.18 -8.41 -15.58
N GLY A 271 -3.77 -7.17 -15.81
CA GLY A 271 -4.28 -5.99 -15.10
C GLY A 271 -3.80 -5.82 -13.67
N ALA A 272 -3.02 -6.76 -13.12
CA ALA A 272 -2.40 -6.61 -11.81
C ALA A 272 -1.02 -5.93 -11.91
N THR A 273 -0.54 -5.40 -10.78
CA THR A 273 0.73 -4.70 -10.67
C THR A 273 1.63 -5.37 -9.64
N PHE A 274 2.89 -5.61 -10.01
CA PHE A 274 3.95 -5.97 -9.06
C PHE A 274 4.93 -4.80 -8.94
N GLY A 275 5.06 -4.26 -7.74
CA GLY A 275 5.87 -3.09 -7.44
C GLY A 275 7.08 -3.44 -6.58
N VAL A 276 8.25 -2.99 -7.02
CA VAL A 276 9.53 -3.13 -6.31
C VAL A 276 10.02 -1.74 -5.90
N ASN A 277 10.38 -1.58 -4.64
CA ASN A 277 11.01 -0.39 -4.09
C ASN A 277 12.43 -0.72 -3.61
N VAL A 278 13.39 0.12 -4.01
CA VAL A 278 14.80 -0.01 -3.62
C VAL A 278 15.19 1.20 -2.77
N ALA A 279 15.55 0.96 -1.50
CA ALA A 279 15.88 2.01 -0.55
C ALA A 279 17.37 2.41 -0.55
N ALA A 280 18.25 1.54 -1.06
CA ALA A 280 19.69 1.78 -1.08
C ALA A 280 20.37 1.08 -2.28
N LEU A 281 21.52 1.61 -2.71
CA LEU A 281 22.31 1.05 -3.81
C LEU A 281 22.70 -0.42 -3.51
N GLY A 282 22.62 -1.26 -4.54
CA GLY A 282 22.96 -2.69 -4.45
C GLY A 282 21.87 -3.57 -3.82
N GLN A 283 20.76 -2.99 -3.38
CA GLN A 283 19.60 -3.79 -2.97
C GLN A 283 18.80 -4.26 -4.20
N LYS A 284 18.30 -5.49 -4.13
CA LYS A 284 17.53 -6.14 -5.19
C LYS A 284 16.44 -7.04 -4.65
N THR A 285 15.30 -7.06 -5.32
CA THR A 285 14.26 -8.08 -5.15
C THR A 285 14.57 -9.27 -6.04
N GLN A 286 14.68 -10.48 -5.47
CA GLN A 286 15.12 -11.68 -6.19
C GLN A 286 14.13 -12.85 -6.07
N PRO A 287 13.05 -12.87 -6.87
CA PRO A 287 12.20 -14.05 -6.97
C PRO A 287 12.92 -15.16 -7.76
N SER A 288 12.65 -16.43 -7.43
CA SER A 288 13.21 -17.57 -8.19
C SER A 288 12.67 -17.68 -9.62
N ALA A 289 11.51 -17.10 -9.89
CA ALA A 289 10.95 -16.93 -11.23
C ALA A 289 9.92 -15.79 -11.22
N LEU A 290 9.69 -15.16 -12.36
CA LEU A 290 8.64 -14.15 -12.54
C LEU A 290 7.84 -14.47 -13.80
N THR A 291 6.53 -14.61 -13.66
CA THR A 291 5.61 -14.78 -14.79
C THR A 291 4.70 -13.57 -14.92
N LEU A 292 4.70 -12.94 -16.09
CA LEU A 292 3.91 -11.74 -16.41
C LEU A 292 2.98 -12.03 -17.58
N GLY A 293 1.71 -11.66 -17.43
CA GLY A 293 0.77 -11.50 -18.55
C GLY A 293 0.76 -10.07 -19.07
N SER A 294 -0.42 -9.57 -19.45
CA SER A 294 -0.68 -8.15 -19.71
C SER A 294 -0.83 -7.39 -18.39
N SER A 295 0.30 -7.21 -17.68
CA SER A 295 0.39 -6.69 -16.31
C SER A 295 1.23 -5.42 -16.22
N ASN A 296 1.36 -4.83 -15.02
CA ASN A 296 2.27 -3.72 -14.78
C ASN A 296 3.41 -4.13 -13.85
N LEU A 297 4.58 -3.57 -14.09
CA LEU A 297 5.70 -3.54 -13.17
C LEU A 297 5.96 -2.10 -12.75
N ASP A 298 5.95 -1.84 -11.45
CA ASP A 298 6.39 -0.56 -10.90
C ASP A 298 7.79 -0.75 -10.31
N ILE A 299 8.79 -0.06 -10.86
CA ILE A 299 10.17 -0.09 -10.36
C ILE A 299 10.49 1.28 -9.80
N ASP A 300 10.50 1.35 -8.48
CA ASP A 300 10.84 2.55 -7.74
C ASP A 300 12.28 2.44 -7.21
N VAL A 301 13.19 3.21 -7.81
CA VAL A 301 14.61 3.24 -7.40
C VAL A 301 14.86 4.23 -6.24
N GLY A 302 13.82 4.87 -5.72
CA GLY A 302 13.94 5.84 -4.63
C GLY A 302 14.94 6.95 -4.98
N ALA A 303 15.82 7.28 -4.03
CA ALA A 303 16.90 8.26 -4.22
C ALA A 303 18.20 7.66 -4.79
N THR A 304 18.21 6.37 -5.14
CA THR A 304 19.43 5.70 -5.63
C THR A 304 19.77 6.08 -7.07
N GLY A 305 18.78 6.53 -7.85
CA GLY A 305 18.94 6.90 -9.24
C GLY A 305 19.37 5.72 -10.10
N ASN A 306 20.44 5.91 -10.85
CA ASN A 306 20.96 4.87 -11.73
C ASN A 306 21.50 3.68 -10.93
N THR A 307 21.07 2.49 -11.30
CA THR A 307 21.51 1.27 -10.65
C THR A 307 22.62 0.58 -11.45
N ILE A 308 23.56 -0.04 -10.75
CA ILE A 308 24.60 -0.89 -11.36
C ILE A 308 24.10 -2.35 -11.45
N GLU A 309 23.26 -2.75 -10.50
CA GLU A 309 22.53 -4.02 -10.51
C GLU A 309 21.05 -3.77 -10.80
N ALA A 310 20.34 -4.77 -11.34
CA ALA A 310 18.91 -4.65 -11.56
C ALA A 310 18.15 -4.61 -10.21
N PRO A 311 17.30 -3.59 -9.96
CA PRO A 311 16.35 -3.57 -8.83
C PRO A 311 15.52 -4.84 -8.68
N LEU A 312 15.11 -5.39 -9.82
CA LEU A 312 14.39 -6.65 -9.92
C LEU A 312 15.27 -7.67 -10.64
N ASP A 313 15.88 -8.58 -9.90
CA ASP A 313 16.88 -9.52 -10.41
C ASP A 313 16.35 -10.94 -10.25
N ILE A 314 15.67 -11.44 -11.28
CA ILE A 314 15.03 -12.76 -11.26
C ILE A 314 16.12 -13.83 -11.32
N ALA A 315 16.27 -14.57 -10.22
CA ALA A 315 17.29 -15.62 -10.07
C ALA A 315 17.04 -16.87 -10.94
N GLY A 316 16.12 -16.79 -11.90
CA GLY A 316 15.69 -17.90 -12.74
C GLY A 316 14.95 -17.39 -13.97
N THR A 317 13.78 -17.95 -14.24
CA THR A 317 13.07 -17.65 -15.50
C THR A 317 12.17 -16.42 -15.38
N LEU A 318 12.37 -15.44 -16.25
CA LEU A 318 11.42 -14.38 -16.58
C LEU A 318 10.53 -14.88 -17.74
N THR A 319 9.25 -15.12 -17.46
CA THR A 319 8.26 -15.58 -18.44
C THR A 319 7.34 -14.43 -18.83
N LEU A 320 7.37 -14.04 -20.10
CA LEU A 320 6.55 -12.97 -20.68
C LEU A 320 5.47 -13.55 -21.60
N ASN A 321 4.23 -13.57 -21.12
CA ASN A 321 3.06 -14.13 -21.82
C ASN A 321 2.09 -13.07 -22.36
N GLY A 322 2.35 -11.78 -22.12
CA GLY A 322 1.54 -10.68 -22.62
C GLY A 322 1.57 -10.55 -24.15
N THR A 323 0.53 -9.96 -24.73
CA THR A 323 0.58 -9.51 -26.13
C THR A 323 1.56 -8.34 -26.29
N ALA A 324 1.90 -7.98 -27.53
CA ALA A 324 2.80 -6.87 -27.82
C ALA A 324 2.43 -5.60 -27.04
N ALA A 325 3.43 -4.99 -26.39
CA ALA A 325 3.30 -3.76 -25.59
C ALA A 325 2.21 -3.77 -24.50
N SER A 326 1.82 -4.94 -23.99
CA SER A 326 0.77 -5.08 -22.97
C SER A 326 1.28 -5.15 -21.53
N THR A 327 2.59 -5.35 -21.34
CA THR A 327 3.23 -5.29 -20.02
C THR A 327 3.90 -3.92 -19.85
N LEU A 328 3.39 -3.06 -18.96
CA LEU A 328 3.98 -1.74 -18.73
C LEU A 328 5.06 -1.78 -17.66
N ILE A 329 6.23 -1.19 -17.93
CA ILE A 329 7.28 -0.96 -16.94
C ILE A 329 7.26 0.52 -16.57
N ASN A 330 6.72 0.82 -15.40
CA ASN A 330 6.70 2.15 -14.80
C ASN A 330 7.97 2.33 -13.98
N VAL A 331 8.66 3.46 -14.16
CA VAL A 331 9.88 3.79 -13.43
C VAL A 331 9.64 5.06 -12.62
N SER A 332 10.03 5.03 -11.34
CA SER A 332 10.05 6.19 -10.46
C SER A 332 11.36 6.27 -9.68
N GLY A 333 11.63 7.45 -9.12
CA GLY A 333 12.84 7.75 -8.34
C GLY A 333 13.47 9.07 -8.78
N THR A 334 14.53 9.47 -8.08
CA THR A 334 15.31 10.69 -8.30
C THR A 334 16.80 10.37 -8.51
N ASN A 335 17.65 11.37 -8.75
CA ASN A 335 19.10 11.25 -8.91
C ASN A 335 19.56 10.46 -10.16
N TRP A 336 18.82 10.60 -11.27
CA TRP A 336 19.20 9.95 -12.53
C TRP A 336 20.27 10.74 -13.30
N PHE A 337 21.03 10.01 -14.10
CA PHE A 337 22.00 10.44 -15.09
C PHE A 337 21.69 9.81 -16.46
N LEU A 338 22.19 10.42 -17.54
CA LEU A 338 22.12 9.87 -18.88
C LEU A 338 22.88 8.54 -18.99
N GLY A 339 22.37 7.63 -19.81
CA GLY A 339 23.01 6.34 -20.07
C GLY A 339 22.05 5.15 -20.00
N GLN A 340 22.62 3.95 -20.09
CA GLN A 340 21.89 2.69 -20.08
C GLN A 340 22.14 1.93 -18.77
N PHE A 341 21.08 1.53 -18.07
CA PHE A 341 21.14 0.95 -16.73
C PHE A 341 20.18 -0.23 -16.58
N PRO A 342 20.58 -1.33 -15.93
CA PRO A 342 19.73 -2.50 -15.77
C PRO A 342 18.53 -2.22 -14.84
N LEU A 343 17.32 -2.51 -15.31
CA LEU A 343 16.10 -2.49 -14.48
C LEU A 343 15.69 -3.90 -14.04
N ILE A 344 15.80 -4.86 -14.97
CA ILE A 344 15.37 -6.23 -14.76
C ILE A 344 16.49 -7.17 -15.18
N GLY A 345 16.97 -8.00 -14.25
CA GLY A 345 17.89 -9.11 -14.50
C GLY A 345 17.14 -10.43 -14.62
N TYR A 346 17.64 -11.36 -15.43
CA TYR A 346 17.07 -12.70 -15.55
C TYR A 346 18.13 -13.74 -15.95
N ASP A 347 17.91 -15.01 -15.58
CA ASP A 347 18.75 -16.11 -16.08
C ASP A 347 18.28 -16.62 -17.44
N THR A 348 16.96 -16.77 -17.58
CA THR A 348 16.29 -17.28 -18.80
C THR A 348 15.09 -16.42 -19.12
N LEU A 349 14.95 -16.02 -20.39
CA LEU A 349 13.75 -15.36 -20.91
C LEU A 349 12.89 -16.38 -21.65
N ALA A 350 11.62 -16.49 -21.27
CA ALA A 350 10.66 -17.43 -21.84
C ALA A 350 9.28 -16.77 -22.06
N GLY A 351 8.30 -17.55 -22.51
CA GLY A 351 6.92 -17.12 -22.72
C GLY A 351 6.60 -16.81 -24.18
N THR A 352 5.31 -16.68 -24.48
CA THR A 352 4.79 -16.51 -25.84
C THR A 352 4.92 -15.09 -26.38
N GLY A 353 5.03 -14.10 -25.50
CA GLY A 353 5.12 -12.68 -25.85
C GLY A 353 6.55 -12.18 -26.05
N GLY A 354 7.50 -12.71 -25.26
CA GLY A 354 8.91 -12.29 -25.29
C GLY A 354 9.12 -10.80 -25.01
N TYR A 355 10.30 -10.27 -25.32
CA TYR A 355 10.61 -8.84 -25.15
C TYR A 355 9.62 -7.88 -25.84
N PRO A 356 9.04 -8.18 -27.02
CA PRO A 356 8.02 -7.31 -27.61
C PRO A 356 6.75 -7.11 -26.77
N SER A 357 6.49 -7.95 -25.76
CA SER A 357 5.33 -7.78 -24.87
C SER A 357 5.49 -6.61 -23.90
N ILE A 358 6.72 -6.18 -23.61
CA ILE A 358 6.99 -5.10 -22.67
C ILE A 358 7.04 -3.74 -23.37
N LYS A 359 6.58 -2.71 -22.67
CA LYS A 359 6.66 -1.31 -23.10
C LYS A 359 6.98 -0.44 -21.89
N LEU A 360 7.73 0.63 -22.15
CA LEU A 360 7.95 1.65 -21.14
C LEU A 360 6.63 2.37 -20.80
N GLY A 361 6.30 2.39 -19.52
CA GLY A 361 5.14 3.06 -18.96
C GLY A 361 5.50 4.48 -18.51
N THR A 362 5.14 4.83 -17.28
CA THR A 362 5.45 6.14 -16.71
C THR A 362 6.95 6.27 -16.42
N LEU A 363 7.47 7.49 -16.58
CA LEU A 363 8.84 7.88 -16.21
C LEU A 363 8.79 9.06 -15.23
N PRO A 364 9.88 9.35 -14.51
CA PRO A 364 10.04 10.62 -13.82
C PRO A 364 9.80 11.81 -14.78
N VAL A 365 9.18 12.87 -14.26
CA VAL A 365 8.92 14.09 -15.03
C VAL A 365 10.23 14.65 -15.56
N GLY A 366 10.26 15.05 -16.84
CA GLY A 366 11.47 15.57 -17.50
C GLY A 366 12.41 14.48 -18.05
N MET A 367 12.18 13.20 -17.75
CA MET A 367 12.97 12.11 -18.30
C MET A 367 12.45 11.68 -19.69
N THR A 368 13.37 11.45 -20.62
CA THR A 368 13.12 10.70 -21.86
C THR A 368 14.01 9.48 -21.87
N ALA A 369 13.40 8.30 -21.96
CA ALA A 369 14.12 7.03 -21.97
C ALA A 369 13.46 5.99 -22.90
N THR A 370 14.20 4.93 -23.19
CA THR A 370 13.73 3.75 -23.94
C THR A 370 14.14 2.49 -23.21
N LEU A 371 13.43 1.38 -23.44
CA LEU A 371 13.87 0.08 -22.98
C LEU A 371 14.83 -0.54 -24.00
N VAL A 372 15.87 -1.20 -23.51
CA VAL A 372 16.84 -1.95 -24.33
C VAL A 372 16.88 -3.40 -23.87
N HIS A 373 16.78 -4.34 -24.81
CA HIS A 373 16.98 -5.76 -24.54
C HIS A 373 18.47 -6.10 -24.61
N ASN A 374 19.14 -6.14 -23.46
CA ASN A 374 20.55 -6.47 -23.39
C ASN A 374 20.73 -7.98 -23.21
N THR A 375 20.78 -8.70 -24.33
CA THR A 375 20.89 -10.17 -24.34
C THR A 375 22.25 -10.69 -23.87
N ALA A 376 23.31 -9.88 -23.99
CA ALA A 376 24.65 -10.24 -23.53
C ALA A 376 24.74 -10.26 -22.00
N ASN A 377 24.18 -9.25 -21.34
CA ASN A 377 24.15 -9.16 -19.89
C ASN A 377 22.91 -9.82 -19.26
N LYS A 378 21.99 -10.31 -20.10
CA LYS A 378 20.68 -10.86 -19.70
C LYS A 378 19.87 -9.88 -18.84
N THR A 379 19.78 -8.65 -19.32
CA THR A 379 19.02 -7.59 -18.65
C THR A 379 18.04 -6.91 -19.61
N ILE A 380 17.00 -6.31 -19.03
CA ILE A 380 16.20 -5.27 -19.67
C ILE A 380 16.63 -3.96 -19.04
N ASP A 381 17.17 -3.08 -19.86
CA ASP A 381 17.81 -1.86 -19.42
C ASP A 381 16.92 -0.65 -19.73
N LEU A 382 17.00 0.37 -18.87
CA LEU A 382 16.52 1.71 -19.16
C LEU A 382 17.65 2.52 -19.78
N ASN A 383 17.47 2.95 -21.02
CA ASN A 383 18.37 3.88 -21.69
C ASN A 383 17.81 5.30 -21.59
N VAL A 384 18.31 6.06 -20.62
CA VAL A 384 17.98 7.45 -20.36
C VAL A 384 18.73 8.34 -21.36
N THR A 385 17.98 8.99 -22.24
CA THR A 385 18.52 9.80 -23.36
C THR A 385 18.39 11.30 -23.12
N ARG A 386 17.52 11.71 -22.20
CA ARG A 386 17.37 13.11 -21.78
C ARG A 386 16.85 13.17 -20.34
N LEU A 387 17.38 14.11 -19.58
CA LEU A 387 16.93 14.48 -18.23
C LEU A 387 16.77 15.99 -18.25
N ASN A 388 15.54 16.47 -18.33
CA ASN A 388 15.30 17.89 -18.39
C ASN A 388 13.94 18.29 -17.78
N ALA A 389 14.01 18.71 -16.52
CA ALA A 389 12.97 19.50 -15.84
C ALA A 389 13.70 20.58 -15.02
N PRO A 390 14.12 21.70 -15.64
CA PRO A 390 14.87 22.73 -14.96
C PRO A 390 13.98 23.50 -13.97
N THR A 391 14.42 23.61 -12.73
CA THR A 391 13.84 24.50 -11.72
C THR A 391 14.71 25.71 -11.53
N TRP A 392 14.11 26.89 -11.61
CA TRP A 392 14.83 28.14 -11.51
C TRP A 392 15.53 28.27 -10.16
N THR A 393 16.86 28.45 -10.21
CA THR A 393 17.66 28.83 -9.04
C THR A 393 18.07 30.29 -9.13
N GLY A 394 18.34 30.83 -10.32
CA GLY A 394 18.90 32.17 -10.48
C GLY A 394 20.26 32.33 -9.80
N LEU A 395 21.02 31.23 -9.68
CA LEU A 395 22.25 31.20 -8.89
C LEU A 395 23.37 32.10 -9.47
N LEU A 396 23.53 32.11 -10.79
CA LEU A 396 24.62 32.85 -11.44
C LEU A 396 24.18 34.27 -11.83
N SER A 397 22.92 34.44 -12.20
CA SER A 397 22.32 35.72 -12.55
C SER A 397 20.79 35.66 -12.44
N ASP A 398 20.15 36.81 -12.65
CA ASP A 398 18.71 36.94 -12.78
C ASP A 398 18.18 36.61 -14.19
N GLN A 399 19.05 36.15 -15.11
CA GLN A 399 18.68 36.00 -16.52
C GLN A 399 18.16 34.60 -16.87
N TRP A 400 16.92 34.52 -17.36
CA TRP A 400 16.42 33.36 -18.07
C TRP A 400 16.94 33.35 -19.51
N ASN A 401 18.12 32.78 -19.68
CA ASN A 401 18.74 32.55 -20.98
C ASN A 401 19.11 31.06 -21.16
N THR A 402 19.71 30.71 -22.30
CA THR A 402 20.10 29.33 -22.62
C THR A 402 21.59 29.03 -22.35
N THR A 403 22.32 29.99 -21.79
CA THR A 403 23.79 29.96 -21.70
C THR A 403 24.29 29.86 -20.27
N GLU A 404 23.56 30.40 -19.31
CA GLU A 404 23.93 30.43 -17.90
C GLU A 404 23.21 29.33 -17.11
N ASN A 405 23.93 28.72 -16.18
CA ASN A 405 23.39 27.69 -15.30
C ASN A 405 22.60 28.34 -14.14
N ASN A 406 21.47 28.95 -14.46
CA ASN A 406 20.50 29.53 -13.50
C ASN A 406 19.36 28.58 -13.14
N TRP A 407 19.52 27.31 -13.46
CA TRP A 407 18.51 26.29 -13.25
C TRP A 407 19.13 25.11 -12.51
N ARG A 408 18.31 24.32 -11.84
CA ARG A 408 18.68 23.05 -11.25
C ARG A 408 17.85 21.96 -11.88
N ASP A 409 18.49 20.89 -12.33
CA ASP A 409 17.76 19.70 -12.77
C ASP A 409 17.05 19.08 -11.55
N GLU A 410 15.72 18.95 -11.59
CA GLU A 410 14.94 18.30 -10.53
C GLU A 410 15.31 16.83 -10.35
N ILE A 411 15.94 16.21 -11.36
CA ILE A 411 16.33 14.82 -11.31
C ILE A 411 17.74 14.67 -10.75
N GLY A 412 18.75 15.33 -11.32
CA GLY A 412 20.15 15.21 -10.90
C GLY A 412 20.59 16.15 -9.76
N GLY A 413 19.77 17.15 -9.40
CA GLY A 413 20.06 18.12 -8.34
C GLY A 413 21.21 19.10 -8.63
N ASN A 414 21.82 19.00 -9.82
CA ASN A 414 22.93 19.82 -10.28
C ASN A 414 22.45 21.10 -10.97
N GLU A 415 23.25 22.15 -10.90
CA GLU A 415 23.01 23.36 -11.69
C GLU A 415 23.18 23.04 -13.18
N THR A 416 22.21 23.49 -13.97
CA THR A 416 22.06 23.27 -15.41
C THR A 416 21.58 24.56 -16.08
N ASN A 417 21.72 24.63 -17.40
CA ASN A 417 21.08 25.66 -18.20
C ASN A 417 19.68 25.23 -18.62
N TYR A 418 18.88 26.23 -19.00
CA TYR A 418 17.64 26.01 -19.75
C TYR A 418 17.96 25.84 -21.23
N ALA A 419 17.28 24.93 -21.90
CA ALA A 419 17.24 24.83 -23.35
C ALA A 419 15.82 25.09 -23.87
N ASN A 420 15.75 25.72 -25.04
CA ASN A 420 14.49 25.85 -25.76
C ASN A 420 13.86 24.46 -25.99
N GLY A 421 12.60 24.29 -25.60
CA GLY A 421 11.88 23.03 -25.54
C GLY A 421 11.70 22.46 -24.13
N ASP A 422 12.38 23.00 -23.12
CA ASP A 422 12.28 22.50 -21.74
C ASP A 422 11.06 23.04 -21.03
N SER A 423 10.37 22.16 -20.31
CA SER A 423 9.34 22.60 -19.37
C SER A 423 10.01 22.93 -18.05
N VAL A 424 9.73 24.12 -17.52
CA VAL A 424 10.48 24.66 -16.38
C VAL A 424 9.59 24.88 -15.17
N SER A 425 10.19 24.91 -13.98
CA SER A 425 9.48 25.22 -12.74
C SER A 425 10.13 26.33 -11.91
N PHE A 426 9.34 27.00 -11.09
CA PHE A 426 9.73 28.06 -10.17
C PHE A 426 9.14 27.73 -8.78
N ARG A 427 9.97 27.71 -7.73
CA ARG A 427 9.66 27.18 -6.38
C ARG A 427 10.10 28.15 -5.25
N ASP A 428 10.25 27.68 -4.01
CA ASP A 428 10.44 28.56 -2.83
C ASP A 428 11.90 28.76 -2.36
N ASP A 429 12.88 28.31 -3.13
CA ASP A 429 14.31 28.48 -2.77
C ASP A 429 15.19 29.04 -3.91
N PRO A 430 14.78 30.14 -4.60
CA PRO A 430 15.63 30.77 -5.60
C PRO A 430 16.60 31.79 -4.97
N PHE A 431 17.74 31.99 -5.62
CA PHE A 431 18.66 33.11 -5.38
C PHE A 431 18.19 34.41 -6.03
N ALA A 432 17.37 34.34 -7.09
CA ALA A 432 16.81 35.50 -7.77
C ALA A 432 15.30 35.36 -7.99
N LEU A 433 14.54 36.39 -7.60
CA LEU A 433 13.08 36.46 -7.76
C LEU A 433 12.62 37.33 -8.93
N ASP A 434 13.44 38.32 -9.32
CA ASP A 434 13.18 39.24 -10.43
C ASP A 434 13.87 38.76 -11.71
N ILE A 435 13.20 37.88 -12.45
CA ILE A 435 13.74 37.18 -13.60
C ILE A 435 13.71 38.06 -14.85
N GLN A 436 14.86 38.27 -15.47
CA GLN A 436 15.00 38.95 -16.76
C GLN A 436 15.01 37.93 -17.91
N ILE A 437 14.15 38.11 -18.90
CA ILE A 437 14.17 37.37 -20.18
C ILE A 437 14.91 38.25 -21.20
N PRO A 438 16.23 38.08 -21.40
CA PRO A 438 16.99 38.95 -22.30
C PRO A 438 16.66 38.73 -23.79
N ALA A 439 16.22 37.52 -24.15
CA ALA A 439 15.84 37.13 -25.50
C ALA A 439 14.71 36.10 -25.46
N ASN A 440 13.97 35.93 -26.55
CA ASN A 440 12.81 35.05 -26.58
C ASN A 440 13.15 33.61 -26.18
N VAL A 441 12.34 33.04 -25.30
CA VAL A 441 12.42 31.64 -24.86
C VAL A 441 11.21 30.86 -25.36
N THR A 442 11.41 29.59 -25.68
CA THR A 442 10.37 28.66 -26.15
C THR A 442 10.27 27.47 -25.21
N PRO A 443 9.69 27.61 -24.00
CA PRO A 443 9.54 26.50 -23.07
C PRO A 443 8.69 25.38 -23.69
N GLY A 444 8.84 24.19 -23.12
CA GLY A 444 8.17 22.96 -23.58
C GLY A 444 6.67 22.97 -23.28
N ALA A 445 6.17 21.86 -22.74
CA ALA A 445 4.75 21.70 -22.45
C ALA A 445 4.23 22.76 -21.46
N TYR A 446 5.05 23.16 -20.48
CA TYR A 446 4.62 24.13 -19.46
C TYR A 446 5.74 25.00 -18.89
N VAL A 447 5.31 26.12 -18.31
CA VAL A 447 6.03 26.95 -17.35
C VAL A 447 5.23 26.90 -16.05
N LEU A 448 5.78 26.27 -15.02
CA LEU A 448 5.10 26.04 -13.75
C LEU A 448 5.62 26.96 -12.65
N PHE A 449 4.75 27.80 -12.10
CA PHE A 449 4.99 28.52 -10.85
C PHE A 449 4.32 27.76 -9.71
N ALA A 450 5.11 26.98 -8.96
CA ALA A 450 4.67 26.21 -7.80
C ALA A 450 5.37 26.74 -6.54
N ASN A 451 5.09 28.01 -6.24
CA ASN A 451 5.67 28.79 -5.15
C ASN A 451 4.62 29.07 -4.07
N GLU A 452 4.91 28.70 -2.83
CA GLU A 452 4.06 28.92 -1.66
C GLU A 452 4.34 30.28 -0.98
N VAL A 453 5.61 30.70 -0.92
CA VAL A 453 6.10 31.87 -0.19
C VAL A 453 6.81 32.86 -1.11
N SER A 454 7.68 32.37 -2.01
CA SER A 454 8.42 33.21 -2.95
C SER A 454 7.48 33.95 -3.89
N ASN A 455 7.82 35.17 -4.27
CA ASN A 455 7.02 35.98 -5.20
C ASN A 455 7.88 36.37 -6.40
N TYR A 456 7.55 35.81 -7.56
CA TYR A 456 8.35 35.99 -8.77
C TYR A 456 7.88 37.19 -9.59
N SER A 457 8.82 37.83 -10.27
CA SER A 457 8.55 38.85 -11.28
C SER A 457 9.29 38.47 -12.56
N LEU A 458 8.61 38.48 -13.70
CA LEU A 458 9.22 38.27 -15.01
C LEU A 458 9.25 39.61 -15.73
N ALA A 459 10.43 40.03 -16.18
CA ALA A 459 10.65 41.24 -16.97
C ALA A 459 11.68 40.98 -18.08
N GLY A 460 12.11 42.01 -18.81
CA GLY A 460 13.13 41.92 -19.85
C GLY A 460 12.61 42.21 -21.27
N ALA A 461 13.53 42.25 -22.23
CA ALA A 461 13.27 42.59 -23.63
C ALA A 461 12.70 41.41 -24.45
N GLY A 462 12.89 40.18 -23.98
CA GLY A 462 12.37 38.96 -24.58
C GLY A 462 10.98 38.58 -24.08
N LYS A 463 10.41 37.54 -24.70
CA LYS A 463 9.10 36.98 -24.34
C LYS A 463 9.11 35.45 -24.28
N ILE A 464 8.11 34.89 -23.62
CA ILE A 464 7.74 33.48 -23.71
C ILE A 464 6.88 33.28 -24.96
N THR A 465 7.26 32.32 -25.80
CA THR A 465 6.61 32.03 -27.08
C THR A 465 6.42 30.52 -27.30
N GLY A 466 5.67 30.14 -28.34
CA GLY A 466 5.45 28.74 -28.72
C GLY A 466 4.13 28.14 -28.21
N THR A 467 4.10 26.82 -27.99
CA THR A 467 2.88 26.09 -27.57
C THR A 467 2.79 25.86 -26.07
N THR A 468 3.68 26.49 -25.28
CA THR A 468 3.74 26.28 -23.84
C THR A 468 2.50 26.79 -23.12
N ARG A 469 2.20 26.18 -21.96
CA ARG A 469 1.15 26.61 -21.03
C ARG A 469 1.77 27.24 -19.78
N LEU A 470 1.20 28.33 -19.29
CA LEU A 470 1.57 28.87 -17.98
C LEU A 470 0.66 28.28 -16.91
N ILE A 471 1.24 27.77 -15.82
CA ILE A 471 0.49 27.20 -14.69
C ILE A 471 0.94 27.90 -13.41
N LYS A 472 -0.01 28.41 -12.63
CA LYS A 472 0.26 28.98 -11.31
C LYS A 472 -0.47 28.18 -10.23
N GLN A 473 0.29 27.65 -9.28
CA GLN A 473 -0.17 26.86 -8.12
C GLN A 473 0.36 27.49 -6.83
N LEU A 474 -0.15 27.06 -5.68
CA LEU A 474 0.35 27.44 -4.34
C LEU A 474 0.18 28.93 -4.02
N ALA A 475 0.41 29.32 -2.76
CA ALA A 475 -0.06 30.60 -2.22
C ALA A 475 0.70 31.85 -2.71
N GLY A 476 1.93 31.72 -3.21
CA GLY A 476 2.76 32.84 -3.65
C GLY A 476 2.22 33.54 -4.90
N SER A 477 2.89 34.60 -5.35
CA SER A 477 2.50 35.37 -6.54
C SER A 477 3.49 35.23 -7.69
N VAL A 478 3.00 35.46 -8.91
CA VAL A 478 3.83 35.72 -10.09
C VAL A 478 3.38 37.02 -10.75
N THR A 479 4.30 37.93 -11.02
CA THR A 479 4.04 39.18 -11.75
C THR A 479 4.65 39.09 -13.14
N LEU A 480 3.87 39.33 -14.19
CA LEU A 480 4.32 39.28 -15.58
C LEU A 480 4.44 40.71 -16.13
N ASN A 481 5.64 41.29 -15.99
CA ASN A 481 6.01 42.66 -16.37
C ASN A 481 6.74 42.77 -17.73
N THR A 482 7.01 41.63 -18.38
CA THR A 482 7.58 41.50 -19.72
C THR A 482 6.70 42.13 -20.80
N ALA A 483 7.31 42.52 -21.92
CA ALA A 483 6.55 42.87 -23.12
C ALA A 483 5.85 41.62 -23.67
N ILE A 484 4.52 41.71 -23.79
CA ILE A 484 3.58 40.87 -24.58
C ILE A 484 4.11 39.47 -24.96
N HIS A 485 3.61 38.44 -24.28
CA HIS A 485 3.84 37.03 -24.59
C HIS A 485 2.89 36.52 -25.69
N ASP A 486 3.36 35.60 -26.53
CA ASP A 486 2.59 35.04 -27.65
C ASP A 486 2.53 33.50 -27.63
N PHE A 487 2.81 32.88 -26.49
CA PHE A 487 2.56 31.45 -26.32
C PHE A 487 1.06 31.12 -26.43
N THR A 488 0.74 29.91 -26.89
CA THR A 488 -0.63 29.52 -27.27
C THR A 488 -1.26 28.45 -26.38
N GLY A 489 -0.52 27.87 -25.43
CA GLY A 489 -0.98 26.72 -24.63
C GLY A 489 -1.96 27.03 -23.50
N GLY A 490 -2.38 28.29 -23.36
CA GLY A 490 -3.30 28.77 -22.31
C GLY A 490 -2.63 29.10 -20.98
N VAL A 491 -3.42 29.61 -20.04
CA VAL A 491 -3.02 29.84 -18.65
C VAL A 491 -3.94 29.04 -17.73
N ARG A 492 -3.38 28.48 -16.66
CA ARG A 492 -4.15 27.77 -15.63
C ARG A 492 -3.80 28.31 -14.25
N LEU A 493 -4.79 28.90 -13.57
CA LEU A 493 -4.63 29.49 -12.24
C LEU A 493 -5.28 28.59 -11.18
N GLU A 494 -4.45 27.89 -10.40
CA GLU A 494 -4.89 26.88 -9.41
C GLU A 494 -4.58 27.30 -7.96
N GLY A 495 -3.87 28.41 -7.75
CA GLY A 495 -3.57 28.95 -6.42
C GLY A 495 -2.78 30.25 -6.46
N GLY A 496 -2.85 31.03 -5.38
CA GLY A 496 -2.11 32.29 -5.23
C GLY A 496 -2.60 33.38 -6.18
N SER A 497 -1.68 34.25 -6.63
CA SER A 497 -2.01 35.39 -7.50
C SER A 497 -1.12 35.47 -8.74
N THR A 498 -1.72 35.87 -9.87
CA THR A 498 -1.00 36.28 -11.09
C THR A 498 -1.28 37.75 -11.34
N VAL A 499 -0.24 38.58 -11.35
CA VAL A 499 -0.34 40.04 -11.47
C VAL A 499 0.13 40.47 -12.84
N ILE A 500 -0.69 41.24 -13.54
CA ILE A 500 -0.45 41.73 -14.89
C ILE A 500 -0.90 43.20 -15.01
N GLY A 501 -0.24 43.97 -15.88
CA GLY A 501 -0.58 45.39 -16.07
C GLY A 501 -1.83 45.63 -16.94
N ALA A 502 -1.92 44.96 -18.09
CA ALA A 502 -3.04 45.10 -19.03
C ALA A 502 -3.23 43.82 -19.87
N LEU A 503 -4.46 43.56 -20.33
CA LEU A 503 -4.82 42.43 -21.18
C LEU A 503 -5.24 42.86 -22.58
N SER A 504 -4.88 42.04 -23.57
CA SER A 504 -5.41 42.11 -24.93
C SER A 504 -6.65 41.20 -25.06
N ASN A 505 -7.41 41.35 -26.16
CA ASN A 505 -8.49 40.41 -26.49
C ASN A 505 -7.95 38.98 -26.72
N GLY A 506 -8.78 37.96 -26.43
CA GLY A 506 -8.41 36.56 -26.62
C GLY A 506 -7.95 36.25 -28.04
N GLY A 507 -6.90 35.41 -28.16
CA GLY A 507 -6.22 35.10 -29.42
C GLY A 507 -5.16 36.13 -29.86
N LEU A 508 -5.08 37.30 -29.21
CA LEU A 508 -4.00 38.27 -29.41
C LEU A 508 -2.96 38.14 -28.30
N ALA A 509 -1.70 38.40 -28.63
CA ALA A 509 -0.61 38.36 -27.68
C ALA A 509 -0.84 39.35 -26.52
N SER A 510 -0.54 38.90 -25.30
CA SER A 510 -0.74 39.62 -24.04
C SER A 510 0.26 39.15 -22.98
N PRO A 511 0.34 39.76 -21.77
CA PRO A 511 1.18 39.23 -20.69
C PRO A 511 0.90 37.78 -20.30
N ILE A 512 -0.28 37.24 -20.64
CA ILE A 512 -0.66 35.84 -20.39
C ILE A 512 -0.72 34.99 -21.66
N GLY A 513 -0.07 35.43 -22.75
CA GLY A 513 -0.03 34.70 -24.01
C GLY A 513 -1.12 35.10 -25.01
N ALA A 514 -1.22 34.32 -26.08
CA ALA A 514 -2.11 34.51 -27.23
C ALA A 514 -3.08 33.32 -27.44
N ALA A 515 -3.42 32.59 -26.37
CA ALA A 515 -4.34 31.47 -26.45
C ALA A 515 -5.72 31.89 -26.99
N SER A 516 -6.43 30.98 -27.67
CA SER A 516 -7.78 31.25 -28.17
C SER A 516 -8.74 31.57 -27.02
N ALA A 517 -9.83 32.28 -27.33
CA ALA A 517 -10.86 32.67 -26.36
C ALA A 517 -11.71 31.48 -25.81
N ASP A 518 -11.18 30.26 -25.87
CA ASP A 518 -11.79 29.09 -25.25
C ASP A 518 -11.78 29.24 -23.71
N PRO A 519 -12.92 29.06 -23.03
CA PRO A 519 -12.99 29.11 -21.56
C PRO A 519 -12.04 28.16 -20.84
N ALA A 520 -11.56 27.08 -21.49
CA ALA A 520 -10.59 26.16 -20.90
C ALA A 520 -9.14 26.70 -20.89
N ASN A 521 -8.89 27.86 -21.51
CA ASN A 521 -7.56 28.47 -21.63
C ASN A 521 -7.26 29.56 -20.58
N LEU A 522 -8.15 29.75 -19.59
CA LEU A 522 -7.93 30.64 -18.44
C LEU A 522 -8.35 29.98 -17.11
#